data_AF-A0A6F9AYM9-F1
#
_entry.id   AF-A0A6F9AYM9-F1
#
_cell.length_a   1.000
_cell.length_b   1.000
_cell.length_c   1.000
_cell.angle_alpha   90.00
_cell.angle_beta   90.00
_cell.angle_gamma   90.00
#
_symmetry.space_group_name_H-M   'P 1'
#
loop_
_entity.id
_entity.type
_entity.pdbx_description
1 polymer ?
#
loop_
_entity_poly.entity_id
_entity_poly.type
_entity_poly.pdbx_seq_one_letter_code
_entity_poly.pdbx_strand_id
1 'polypeptide(L)'
;MSNQKIQKPTLTGQRFKTRKRDEKKVFDPTQFQETIVQGLNQTGSDLDAVAKFLDASGAKLDYRRYAETLFDILVAGGMLGVSAAFAVKLFKSWIHEKDINSVAGSLRKVGMDNRLLELFPANKRSCEHFSKYFTDAGLKELSDFARNQQAIGSRKELQKELQEQMERGDAFKDIIASAREEMKKNNISEQTMIGIVWTSVMSYVEWNKKEELVTEQAIKHLKQYSPLLKAFTSQGASEILLLNLSPRRKRLTKEPQAKSKARFLF
;
A
#
# COMPACT_ATOMS: atom_id res chain seq x y z
N MET A 1 -58.41 14.72 -62.21
CA MET A 1 -58.12 13.28 -62.01
C MET A 1 -56.88 13.16 -61.15
N SER A 2 -57.00 12.44 -60.02
CA SER A 2 -56.04 12.37 -58.91
C SER A 2 -54.62 11.97 -59.33
N ASN A 3 -53.62 12.70 -58.82
CA ASN A 3 -52.25 12.21 -58.75
C ASN A 3 -51.90 11.99 -57.28
N GLN A 4 -51.93 10.74 -56.84
CA GLN A 4 -51.62 10.31 -55.48
C GLN A 4 -50.11 10.45 -55.22
N LYS A 5 -49.73 11.39 -54.36
CA LYS A 5 -48.39 11.36 -53.74
C LYS A 5 -48.39 10.34 -52.62
N ILE A 6 -47.74 9.20 -52.87
CA ILE A 6 -47.41 8.19 -51.86
C ILE A 6 -46.42 8.83 -50.87
N GLN A 7 -46.88 9.10 -49.64
CA GLN A 7 -46.00 9.51 -48.54
C GLN A 7 -45.36 8.26 -47.91
N LYS A 8 -44.03 8.24 -47.88
CA LYS A 8 -43.21 7.24 -47.16
C LYS A 8 -43.22 7.53 -45.64
N PRO A 9 -42.96 6.50 -44.82
CA PRO A 9 -43.63 6.28 -43.54
C PRO A 9 -43.15 7.21 -42.42
N THR A 10 -44.10 7.70 -41.62
CA THR A 10 -43.80 8.48 -40.42
C THR A 10 -43.52 7.51 -39.26
N LEU A 11 -42.25 7.45 -38.84
CA LEU A 11 -41.82 6.72 -37.65
C LEU A 11 -42.41 7.40 -36.41
N THR A 12 -43.48 6.81 -35.89
CA THR A 12 -44.05 7.12 -34.58
C THR A 12 -43.00 6.89 -33.48
N GLY A 13 -42.58 7.99 -32.85
CA GLY A 13 -42.34 8.07 -31.41
C GLY A 13 -41.46 7.01 -30.75
N GLN A 14 -40.21 6.82 -31.19
CA GLN A 14 -39.19 6.29 -30.29
C GLN A 14 -38.45 7.45 -29.62
N ARG A 15 -38.93 7.85 -28.44
CA ARG A 15 -38.17 8.73 -27.53
C ARG A 15 -36.87 8.01 -27.19
N PHE A 16 -35.78 8.40 -27.85
CA PHE A 16 -34.45 8.08 -27.37
C PHE A 16 -34.27 8.77 -26.01
N LYS A 17 -34.37 7.99 -24.93
CA LYS A 17 -33.91 8.45 -23.62
C LYS A 17 -32.40 8.64 -23.74
N THR A 18 -31.95 9.87 -23.89
CA THR A 18 -30.56 10.25 -23.65
C THR A 18 -30.15 9.68 -22.29
N ARG A 19 -29.09 8.86 -22.28
CA ARG A 19 -28.53 8.34 -21.02
C ARG A 19 -28.26 9.52 -20.10
N LYS A 20 -28.70 9.40 -18.84
CA LYS A 20 -28.39 10.33 -17.76
C LYS A 20 -26.88 10.54 -17.80
N ARG A 21 -26.44 11.72 -18.21
CA ARG A 21 -25.03 12.11 -18.15
C ARG A 21 -24.72 12.10 -16.67
N ASP A 22 -23.91 11.17 -16.20
CA ASP A 22 -23.42 11.20 -14.82
C ASP A 22 -22.81 12.59 -14.62
N GLU A 23 -23.44 13.40 -13.76
CA GLU A 23 -22.86 14.65 -13.31
C GLU A 23 -21.52 14.29 -12.70
N LYS A 24 -20.42 14.66 -13.36
CA LYS A 24 -19.11 14.72 -12.71
C LYS A 24 -19.29 15.70 -11.56
N LYS A 25 -19.58 15.20 -10.34
CA LYS A 25 -19.50 15.99 -9.11
C LYS A 25 -18.20 16.81 -9.22
N VAL A 26 -18.24 18.12 -9.06
CA VAL A 26 -17.03 18.94 -9.12
C VAL A 26 -16.10 18.47 -8.01
N PHE A 27 -14.81 18.30 -8.31
CA PHE A 27 -13.82 17.95 -7.28
C PHE A 27 -13.49 19.24 -6.52
N ASP A 28 -14.03 19.39 -5.32
CA ASP A 28 -13.83 20.55 -4.46
C ASP A 28 -13.29 20.11 -3.09
N PRO A 29 -11.96 19.95 -2.96
CA PRO A 29 -11.34 19.52 -1.72
C PRO A 29 -11.47 20.56 -0.60
N THR A 30 -11.52 21.85 -0.95
CA THR A 30 -11.64 22.94 0.03
C THR A 30 -13.01 22.91 0.71
N GLN A 31 -14.10 22.81 -0.08
CA GLN A 31 -15.45 22.70 0.47
C GLN A 31 -15.63 21.42 1.30
N PHE A 32 -15.01 20.31 0.87
CA PHE A 32 -15.00 19.08 1.65
C PHE A 32 -14.30 19.28 3.00
N GLN A 33 -13.11 19.88 3.00
CA GLN A 33 -12.37 20.18 4.22
C GLN A 33 -13.17 21.07 5.17
N GLU A 34 -13.74 22.17 4.67
CA GLU A 34 -14.55 23.09 5.47
C GLU A 34 -15.76 22.39 6.09
N THR A 35 -16.46 21.56 5.31
CA THR A 35 -17.62 20.80 5.80
C THR A 35 -17.22 19.84 6.93
N ILE A 36 -16.11 19.10 6.76
CA ILE A 36 -15.60 18.18 7.77
C ILE A 36 -15.13 18.93 9.02
N VAL A 37 -14.30 19.98 8.86
CA VAL A 37 -13.78 20.77 9.99
C VAL A 37 -14.91 21.47 10.74
N GLN A 38 -15.91 22.01 10.04
CA GLN A 38 -17.07 22.63 10.66
C GLN A 38 -17.90 21.60 11.44
N GLY A 39 -18.16 20.43 10.86
CA GLY A 39 -18.87 19.35 11.56
C GLY A 39 -18.13 18.88 12.81
N LEU A 40 -16.80 18.77 12.74
CA LEU A 40 -15.95 18.43 13.89
C LEU A 40 -15.97 19.52 14.96
N ASN A 41 -15.90 20.79 14.59
CA ASN A 41 -15.98 21.91 15.55
C ASN A 41 -17.36 21.99 16.22
N GLN A 42 -18.44 21.66 15.52
CA GLN A 42 -19.80 21.66 16.06
C GLN A 42 -20.07 20.49 17.01
N THR A 43 -19.43 19.35 16.76
CA THR A 43 -19.57 18.14 17.58
C THR A 43 -18.58 18.12 18.76
N GLY A 44 -17.53 18.94 18.70
CA GLY A 44 -16.58 19.11 19.79
C GLY A 44 -15.85 17.82 20.12
N SER A 45 -15.80 17.45 21.40
CA SER A 45 -15.25 16.18 21.87
C SER A 45 -16.29 15.07 22.02
N ASP A 46 -17.56 15.33 21.67
CA ASP A 46 -18.61 14.32 21.74
C ASP A 46 -18.47 13.35 20.56
N LEU A 47 -17.88 12.20 20.88
CA LEU A 47 -17.61 11.15 19.91
C LEU A 47 -18.88 10.62 19.25
N ASP A 48 -20.03 10.62 19.92
CA ASP A 48 -21.29 10.13 19.37
C ASP A 48 -21.97 11.14 18.46
N ALA A 49 -21.80 12.44 18.74
CA ALA A 49 -22.21 13.50 17.82
C ALA A 49 -21.35 13.49 16.54
N VAL A 50 -20.03 13.31 16.66
CA VAL A 50 -19.12 13.13 15.50
C VAL A 50 -19.56 11.94 14.64
N ALA A 51 -19.97 10.83 15.28
CA ALA A 51 -20.50 9.63 14.61
C ALA A 51 -21.67 9.96 13.69
N LYS A 52 -22.70 10.58 14.29
CA LYS A 52 -23.96 10.89 13.60
C LYS A 52 -23.72 11.86 12.45
N PHE A 53 -22.83 12.82 12.64
CA PHE A 53 -22.42 13.74 11.58
C PHE A 53 -21.76 12.98 10.41
N LEU A 54 -20.84 12.06 10.67
CA LEU A 54 -20.14 11.31 9.63
C LEU A 54 -21.06 10.36 8.87
N ASP A 55 -21.92 9.65 9.57
CA ASP A 55 -22.89 8.74 8.96
C ASP A 55 -23.90 9.52 8.12
N ALA A 56 -24.39 10.65 8.62
CA ALA A 56 -25.26 11.54 7.85
C ALA A 56 -24.54 12.18 6.64
N SER A 57 -23.25 12.49 6.79
CA SER A 57 -22.44 13.10 5.74
C SER A 57 -21.95 12.11 4.70
N GLY A 58 -21.82 10.81 5.03
CA GLY A 58 -21.37 9.77 4.10
C GLY A 58 -22.32 9.55 2.92
N ALA A 59 -23.61 9.85 3.09
CA ALA A 59 -24.59 9.85 2.00
C ALA A 59 -24.34 10.97 0.97
N LYS A 60 -23.63 12.04 1.34
CA LYS A 60 -23.40 13.24 0.50
C LYS A 60 -21.94 13.36 0.05
N LEU A 61 -21.01 13.10 0.96
CA LEU A 61 -19.57 13.24 0.80
C LEU A 61 -18.95 11.94 0.28
N ASP A 62 -18.20 12.05 -0.82
CA ASP A 62 -17.47 10.91 -1.39
C ASP A 62 -16.09 10.81 -0.72
N TYR A 63 -16.02 10.14 0.42
CA TYR A 63 -14.78 9.98 1.21
C TYR A 63 -13.65 9.32 0.41
N ARG A 64 -13.97 8.46 -0.56
CA ARG A 64 -12.97 7.81 -1.41
C ARG A 64 -12.35 8.81 -2.39
N ARG A 65 -13.16 9.72 -2.94
CA ARG A 65 -12.67 10.75 -3.85
C ARG A 65 -11.82 11.79 -3.13
N TYR A 66 -12.21 12.17 -1.92
CA TYR A 66 -11.50 13.13 -1.08
C TYR A 66 -10.57 12.48 -0.05
N ALA A 67 -10.12 11.25 -0.32
CA ALA A 67 -9.32 10.49 0.63
C ALA A 67 -8.04 11.22 1.06
N GLU A 68 -7.39 11.93 0.12
CA GLU A 68 -6.19 12.73 0.39
C GLU A 68 -6.47 13.83 1.42
N THR A 69 -7.43 14.71 1.12
CA THR A 69 -7.86 15.78 2.03
C THR A 69 -8.37 15.26 3.37
N LEU A 70 -9.12 14.15 3.35
CA LEU A 70 -9.62 13.50 4.56
C LEU A 70 -8.48 12.97 5.44
N PHE A 71 -7.47 12.35 4.83
CA PHE A 71 -6.30 11.84 5.53
C PHE A 71 -5.40 12.97 6.05
N ASP A 72 -5.27 14.07 5.33
CA ASP A 72 -4.55 15.25 5.83
C ASP A 72 -5.24 15.86 7.07
N ILE A 73 -6.58 15.95 7.06
CA ILE A 73 -7.36 16.37 8.23
C ILE A 73 -7.16 15.40 9.40
N LEU A 74 -7.14 14.09 9.14
CA LEU A 74 -6.90 13.05 10.14
C LEU A 74 -5.50 13.16 10.77
N VAL A 75 -4.46 13.40 9.97
CA VAL A 75 -3.10 13.60 10.47
C VAL A 75 -3.01 14.87 11.30
N ALA A 76 -3.55 15.98 10.78
CA ALA A 76 -3.60 17.26 11.50
C ALA A 76 -4.37 17.12 12.84
N GLY A 77 -5.50 16.42 12.83
CA GLY A 77 -6.29 16.11 14.01
C GLY A 77 -5.63 15.12 14.97
N GLY A 78 -4.66 14.31 14.51
CA GLY A 78 -3.89 13.39 15.35
C GLY A 78 -2.95 14.09 16.30
N MET A 79 -2.40 15.23 15.88
CA MET A 79 -1.66 16.14 16.76
C MET A 79 -2.57 16.74 17.85
N LEU A 80 -3.87 16.87 17.57
CA LEU A 80 -4.87 17.45 18.49
C LEU A 80 -5.61 16.38 19.31
N GLY A 81 -5.32 15.09 19.12
CA GLY A 81 -5.89 13.98 19.88
C GLY A 81 -7.35 13.61 19.55
N VAL A 82 -7.93 14.23 18.51
CA VAL A 82 -9.34 14.01 18.10
C VAL A 82 -9.49 13.02 16.94
N SER A 83 -8.40 12.69 16.24
CA SER A 83 -8.49 11.91 14.99
C SER A 83 -8.62 10.40 15.17
N ALA A 84 -8.13 9.81 16.25
CA ALA A 84 -8.17 8.35 16.43
C ALA A 84 -9.61 7.81 16.52
N ALA A 85 -10.49 8.48 17.27
CA ALA A 85 -11.89 8.09 17.40
C ALA A 85 -12.67 8.31 16.10
N PHE A 86 -12.39 9.42 15.39
CA PHE A 86 -12.91 9.68 14.05
C PHE A 86 -12.47 8.61 13.05
N ALA A 87 -11.18 8.24 13.07
CA ALA A 87 -10.60 7.22 12.22
C ALA A 87 -11.27 5.86 12.42
N VAL A 88 -11.55 5.47 13.67
CA VAL A 88 -12.29 4.24 13.98
C VAL A 88 -13.64 4.22 13.27
N LYS A 89 -14.42 5.30 13.34
CA LYS A 89 -15.75 5.35 12.73
C LYS A 89 -15.67 5.37 11.21
N LEU A 90 -14.78 6.20 10.65
CA LEU A 90 -14.53 6.26 9.21
C LEU A 90 -14.13 4.89 8.65
N PHE A 91 -13.14 4.22 9.24
CA PHE A 91 -12.66 2.94 8.75
C PHE A 91 -13.69 1.83 8.95
N LYS A 92 -14.48 1.86 10.04
CA LYS A 92 -15.61 0.94 10.20
C LYS A 92 -16.63 1.07 9.08
N SER A 93 -17.12 2.30 8.84
CA SER A 93 -18.13 2.53 7.80
C SER A 93 -17.59 2.21 6.40
N TRP A 94 -16.33 2.56 6.11
CA TRP A 94 -15.71 2.26 4.82
C TRP A 94 -15.52 0.75 4.61
N ILE A 95 -15.00 0.02 5.61
CA ILE A 95 -14.81 -1.44 5.49
C ILE A 95 -16.17 -2.14 5.37
N HIS A 96 -17.19 -1.68 6.09
CA HIS A 96 -18.55 -2.21 5.98
C HIS A 96 -19.16 -2.00 4.59
N GLU A 97 -18.96 -0.83 3.97
CA GLU A 97 -19.48 -0.55 2.62
C GLU A 97 -18.69 -1.24 1.49
N LYS A 98 -17.40 -1.45 1.69
CA LYS A 98 -16.50 -2.05 0.69
C LYS A 98 -15.73 -3.20 1.29
N ASP A 99 -14.47 -2.94 1.67
CA ASP A 99 -13.54 -3.91 2.22
C ASP A 99 -12.23 -3.22 2.64
N ILE A 100 -11.40 -3.96 3.38
CA ILE A 100 -10.05 -3.51 3.78
C ILE A 100 -9.14 -3.22 2.58
N ASN A 101 -9.28 -3.91 1.43
CA ASN A 101 -8.41 -3.66 0.28
C ASN A 101 -8.71 -2.30 -0.37
N SER A 102 -9.97 -1.85 -0.40
CA SER A 102 -10.30 -0.49 -0.84
C SER A 102 -9.68 0.57 0.07
N VAL A 103 -9.65 0.33 1.38
CA VAL A 103 -9.01 1.23 2.35
C VAL A 103 -7.50 1.23 2.16
N ALA A 104 -6.87 0.05 2.15
CA ALA A 104 -5.44 -0.13 1.93
C ALA A 104 -4.96 0.50 0.62
N GLY A 105 -5.71 0.33 -0.47
CA GLY A 105 -5.41 0.95 -1.76
C GLY A 105 -5.47 2.48 -1.72
N SER A 106 -6.42 3.04 -0.97
CA SER A 106 -6.55 4.49 -0.81
C SER A 106 -5.44 5.06 0.09
N LEU A 107 -5.13 4.39 1.19
CA LEU A 107 -4.00 4.74 2.07
C LEU A 107 -2.67 4.75 1.30
N ARG A 108 -2.41 3.72 0.49
CA ARG A 108 -1.21 3.65 -0.35
C ARG A 108 -1.14 4.75 -1.40
N LYS A 109 -2.27 5.09 -2.02
CA LYS A 109 -2.33 6.14 -3.05
C LYS A 109 -1.93 7.51 -2.50
N VAL A 110 -2.30 7.77 -1.26
CA VAL A 110 -2.01 9.03 -0.54
C VAL A 110 -0.69 8.96 0.24
N GLY A 111 -0.06 7.77 0.35
CA GLY A 111 1.16 7.56 1.13
C GLY A 111 0.94 7.59 2.65
N MET A 112 -0.30 7.42 3.11
CA MET A 112 -0.64 7.37 4.54
C MET A 112 -0.45 5.96 5.14
N ASP A 113 -0.23 4.94 4.31
CA ASP A 113 -0.04 3.56 4.74
C ASP A 113 1.11 3.42 5.76
N ASN A 114 2.21 4.16 5.58
CA ASN A 114 3.36 4.16 6.52
C ASN A 114 3.21 5.16 7.68
N ARG A 115 2.16 5.97 7.67
CA ARG A 115 1.93 7.09 8.59
C ARG A 115 0.72 6.89 9.50
N LEU A 116 0.16 5.68 9.52
CA LEU A 116 -1.02 5.35 10.33
C LEU A 116 -0.84 5.62 11.83
N LEU A 117 0.40 5.53 12.35
CA LEU A 117 0.68 5.89 13.74
C LEU A 117 0.49 7.38 14.02
N GLU A 118 0.52 8.25 13.01
CA GLU A 118 0.31 9.69 13.16
C GLU A 118 -1.13 10.06 13.55
N LEU A 119 -2.06 9.11 13.46
CA LEU A 119 -3.42 9.24 14.01
C LEU A 119 -3.44 9.44 15.53
N PHE A 120 -2.34 9.08 16.22
CA PHE A 120 -2.18 9.31 17.65
C PHE A 120 -1.23 10.48 17.91
N PRO A 121 -1.36 11.16 19.06
CA PRO A 121 -0.38 12.14 19.50
C PRO A 121 0.98 11.47 19.71
N ALA A 122 2.07 12.22 19.57
CA ALA A 122 3.44 11.70 19.56
C ALA A 122 3.76 10.77 20.75
N ASN A 123 3.21 11.07 21.93
CA ASN A 123 3.39 10.29 23.15
C ASN A 123 2.71 8.91 23.17
N LYS A 124 1.87 8.59 22.17
CA LYS A 124 1.12 7.32 22.06
C LYS A 124 1.33 6.60 20.72
N ARG A 125 2.30 7.03 19.91
CA ARG A 125 2.61 6.42 18.61
C ARG A 125 3.39 5.13 18.80
N SER A 126 2.70 4.02 19.04
CA SER A 126 3.29 2.69 19.00
C SER A 126 2.40 1.71 18.26
N CYS A 127 3.00 0.71 17.63
CA CYS A 127 2.25 -0.36 16.96
C CYS A 127 1.32 -1.07 17.95
N GLU A 128 1.80 -1.30 19.17
CA GLU A 128 1.03 -1.98 20.21
C GLU A 128 -0.20 -1.17 20.61
N HIS A 129 -0.04 0.16 20.79
CA HIS A 129 -1.15 1.04 21.12
C HIS A 129 -2.15 1.10 19.97
N PHE A 130 -1.68 1.28 18.74
CA PHE A 130 -2.51 1.29 17.54
C PHE A 130 -3.30 -0.01 17.41
N SER A 131 -2.60 -1.16 17.44
CA SER A 131 -3.21 -2.47 17.29
C SER A 131 -4.23 -2.73 18.40
N LYS A 132 -3.93 -2.39 19.65
CA LYS A 132 -4.90 -2.54 20.75
C LYS A 132 -6.12 -1.65 20.55
N TYR A 133 -5.92 -0.35 20.32
CA TYR A 133 -7.01 0.62 20.17
C TYR A 133 -7.98 0.26 19.03
N PHE A 134 -7.46 -0.09 17.86
CA PHE A 134 -8.29 -0.45 16.71
C PHE A 134 -8.89 -1.86 16.83
N THR A 135 -8.21 -2.81 17.48
CA THR A 135 -8.78 -4.15 17.73
C THR A 135 -9.89 -4.12 18.75
N ASP A 136 -9.74 -3.38 19.85
CA ASP A 136 -10.78 -3.17 20.86
C ASP A 136 -12.02 -2.49 20.27
N ALA A 137 -11.80 -1.64 19.25
CA ALA A 137 -12.89 -1.07 18.47
C ALA A 137 -13.51 -2.04 17.47
N GLY A 138 -13.00 -3.26 17.25
CA GLY A 138 -13.53 -4.21 16.26
C GLY A 138 -12.95 -4.04 14.84
N LEU A 139 -11.86 -3.31 14.68
CA LEU A 139 -11.13 -3.10 13.42
C LEU A 139 -9.83 -3.92 13.37
N LYS A 140 -9.91 -5.23 13.66
CA LYS A 140 -8.75 -6.12 13.65
C LYS A 140 -8.04 -6.16 12.30
N GLU A 141 -8.78 -6.11 11.19
CA GLU A 141 -8.21 -6.11 9.83
C GLU A 141 -7.30 -4.89 9.59
N LEU A 142 -7.67 -3.72 10.13
CA LEU A 142 -6.87 -2.51 10.04
C LEU A 142 -5.62 -2.60 10.94
N SER A 143 -5.76 -3.16 12.14
CA SER A 143 -4.63 -3.44 13.04
C SER A 143 -3.60 -4.37 12.40
N ASP A 144 -4.06 -5.45 11.75
CA ASP A 144 -3.22 -6.40 11.03
C ASP A 144 -2.56 -5.74 9.80
N PHE A 145 -3.31 -4.90 9.06
CA PHE A 145 -2.76 -4.11 7.96
C PHE A 145 -1.63 -3.18 8.42
N ALA A 146 -1.85 -2.40 9.48
CA ALA A 146 -0.87 -1.45 10.00
C ALA A 146 0.42 -2.16 10.47
N ARG A 147 0.27 -3.28 11.20
CA ARG A 147 1.41 -4.10 11.66
C ARG A 147 2.19 -4.69 10.49
N ASN A 148 1.48 -5.20 9.49
CA ASN A 148 2.12 -5.71 8.27
C ASN A 148 2.84 -4.61 7.50
N GLN A 149 2.24 -3.41 7.41
CA GLN A 149 2.85 -2.27 6.74
C GLN A 149 4.11 -1.78 7.46
N GLN A 150 4.11 -1.74 8.79
CA GLN A 150 5.31 -1.45 9.57
C GLN A 150 6.40 -2.50 9.35
N ALA A 151 6.05 -3.79 9.34
CA ALA A 151 7.00 -4.86 9.05
C ALA A 151 7.60 -4.71 7.63
N ILE A 152 6.79 -4.33 6.64
CA ILE A 152 7.27 -4.02 5.28
C ILE A 152 8.22 -2.81 5.30
N GLY A 153 7.86 -1.75 6.03
CA GLY A 153 8.69 -0.55 6.19
C GLY A 153 10.06 -0.87 6.81
N SER A 154 10.08 -1.56 7.95
CA SER A 154 11.33 -1.98 8.60
C SER A 154 12.20 -2.86 7.70
N ARG A 155 11.59 -3.76 6.91
CA ARG A 155 12.34 -4.58 5.94
C ARG A 155 12.94 -3.75 4.81
N LYS A 156 12.23 -2.74 4.32
CA LYS A 156 12.75 -1.81 3.30
C LYS A 156 13.89 -0.95 3.83
N GLU A 157 13.77 -0.47 5.07
CA GLU A 157 14.83 0.32 5.70
C GLU A 157 16.09 -0.54 5.87
N LEU A 158 15.94 -1.76 6.40
CA LEU A 158 17.04 -2.73 6.49
C LEU A 158 17.65 -3.05 5.12
N GLN A 159 16.84 -3.21 4.08
CA GLN A 159 17.34 -3.39 2.71
C GLN A 159 18.23 -2.22 2.28
N LYS A 160 17.79 -0.98 2.53
CA LYS A 160 18.54 0.24 2.18
C LYS A 160 19.84 0.32 2.97
N GLU A 161 19.82 0.03 4.26
CA GLU A 161 21.02 0.02 5.10
C GLU A 161 22.05 -1.01 4.62
N LEU A 162 21.62 -2.22 4.25
CA LEU A 162 22.51 -3.23 3.67
C LEU A 162 23.09 -2.78 2.33
N GLN A 163 22.34 -2.07 1.50
CA GLN A 163 22.86 -1.50 0.25
C GLN A 163 23.89 -0.42 0.50
N GLU A 164 23.66 0.47 1.47
CA GLU A 164 24.61 1.49 1.88
C GLU A 164 25.92 0.87 2.42
N GLN A 165 25.84 -0.22 3.18
CA GLN A 165 27.01 -0.99 3.62
C GLN A 165 27.80 -1.58 2.43
N MET A 166 27.11 -2.08 1.41
CA MET A 166 27.73 -2.59 0.18
C MET A 166 28.37 -1.48 -0.66
N GLU A 167 27.72 -0.31 -0.75
CA GLU A 167 28.23 0.89 -1.44
C GLU A 167 29.51 1.43 -0.79
N ARG A 168 29.58 1.41 0.54
CA ARG A 168 30.80 1.77 1.29
C ARG A 168 31.94 0.77 1.09
N GLY A 169 31.64 -0.43 0.61
CA GLY A 169 32.61 -1.51 0.48
C GLY A 169 32.96 -2.17 1.80
N ASP A 170 32.03 -2.16 2.77
CA ASP A 170 32.23 -2.79 4.08
C ASP A 170 32.53 -4.29 3.90
N ALA A 171 33.39 -4.85 4.77
CA ALA A 171 33.78 -6.24 4.66
C ALA A 171 32.56 -7.15 4.88
N PHE A 172 32.43 -8.24 4.10
CA PHE A 172 31.28 -9.15 4.21
C PHE A 172 31.05 -9.66 5.64
N LYS A 173 32.11 -9.85 6.42
CA LYS A 173 32.01 -10.29 7.82
C LYS A 173 31.22 -9.28 8.68
N ASP A 174 31.41 -7.99 8.45
CA ASP A 174 30.77 -6.91 9.20
C ASP A 174 29.32 -6.74 8.77
N ILE A 175 29.05 -6.83 7.47
CA ILE A 175 27.68 -6.85 6.91
C ILE A 175 26.89 -8.04 7.47
N ILE A 176 27.50 -9.23 7.53
CA ILE A 176 26.88 -10.43 8.10
C ILE A 176 26.60 -10.22 9.60
N ALA A 177 27.52 -9.62 10.34
CA ALA A 177 27.35 -9.36 11.77
C ALA A 177 26.19 -8.39 12.03
N SER A 178 26.15 -7.25 11.32
CA SER A 178 25.08 -6.26 11.39
C SER A 178 23.72 -6.87 11.05
N ALA A 179 23.62 -7.60 9.94
CA ALA A 179 22.39 -8.28 9.55
C ALA A 179 21.93 -9.31 10.61
N ARG A 180 22.84 -10.09 11.20
CA ARG A 180 22.49 -11.04 12.27
C ARG A 180 22.03 -10.36 13.56
N GLU A 181 22.57 -9.19 13.87
CA GLU A 181 22.12 -8.38 15.00
C GLU A 181 20.69 -7.87 14.77
N GLU A 182 20.42 -7.32 13.59
CA GLU A 182 19.08 -6.86 13.19
C GLU A 182 18.07 -8.02 13.12
N MET A 183 18.50 -9.24 12.77
CA MET A 183 17.65 -10.43 12.88
C MET A 183 17.19 -10.69 14.31
N LYS A 184 18.11 -10.61 15.28
CA LYS A 184 17.80 -10.87 16.69
C LYS A 184 16.92 -9.77 17.27
N LYS A 185 17.25 -8.51 16.98
CA LYS A 185 16.56 -7.33 17.51
C LYS A 185 15.11 -7.24 17.04
N ASN A 186 14.85 -7.54 15.76
CA ASN A 186 13.52 -7.44 15.15
C ASN A 186 12.81 -8.79 14.98
N ASN A 187 13.38 -9.88 15.54
CA ASN A 187 12.88 -11.25 15.39
C ASN A 187 12.62 -11.64 13.92
N ILE A 188 13.52 -11.27 13.02
CA ILE A 188 13.41 -11.56 11.58
C ILE A 188 13.89 -12.99 11.34
N SER A 189 13.04 -13.80 10.68
CA SER A 189 13.40 -15.17 10.31
C SER A 189 14.52 -15.21 9.28
N GLU A 190 15.32 -16.28 9.28
CA GLU A 190 16.38 -16.50 8.28
C GLU A 190 15.84 -16.44 6.84
N GLN A 191 14.65 -17.01 6.62
CA GLN A 191 13.94 -16.94 5.33
C GLN A 191 13.60 -15.52 4.88
N THR A 192 13.22 -14.65 5.82
CA THR A 192 12.93 -13.25 5.50
C THR A 192 14.24 -12.50 5.24
N MET A 193 15.27 -12.75 6.05
CA MET A 193 16.57 -12.12 5.90
C MET A 193 17.23 -12.46 4.57
N ILE A 194 17.25 -13.74 4.15
CA ILE A 194 17.83 -14.11 2.85
C ILE A 194 17.07 -13.43 1.68
N GLY A 195 15.76 -13.21 1.82
CA GLY A 195 14.98 -12.44 0.85
C GLY A 195 15.39 -10.96 0.79
N ILE A 196 15.68 -10.34 1.94
CA ILE A 196 16.17 -8.96 2.03
C ILE A 196 17.58 -8.86 1.45
N VAL A 197 18.49 -9.76 1.84
CA VAL A 197 19.87 -9.80 1.33
C VAL A 197 19.87 -10.00 -0.18
N TRP A 198 19.09 -10.95 -0.70
CA TRP A 198 18.95 -11.16 -2.14
C TRP A 198 18.48 -9.89 -2.86
N THR A 199 17.42 -9.25 -2.35
CA THR A 199 16.89 -8.02 -2.96
C THR A 199 17.92 -6.88 -2.88
N SER A 200 18.65 -6.77 -1.77
CA SER A 200 19.73 -5.79 -1.58
C SER A 200 20.82 -5.97 -2.62
N VAL A 201 21.35 -7.20 -2.75
CA VAL A 201 22.38 -7.57 -3.74
C VAL A 201 21.91 -7.32 -5.16
N MET A 202 20.68 -7.73 -5.49
CA MET A 202 20.14 -7.62 -6.85
C MET A 202 19.76 -6.19 -7.24
N SER A 203 19.38 -5.35 -6.29
CA SER A 203 19.02 -3.94 -6.54
C SER A 203 20.19 -2.97 -6.38
N TYR A 204 21.33 -3.41 -5.87
CA TYR A 204 22.55 -2.61 -5.74
C TYR A 204 23.23 -2.32 -7.09
N VAL A 205 23.16 -3.26 -8.04
CA VAL A 205 23.85 -3.14 -9.33
C VAL A 205 22.92 -2.63 -10.42
N GLU A 206 23.41 -1.69 -11.23
CA GLU A 206 22.77 -1.32 -12.48
C GLU A 206 22.98 -2.43 -13.53
N TRP A 207 21.87 -3.01 -13.97
CA TRP A 207 21.88 -4.13 -14.89
C TRP A 207 22.05 -3.68 -16.33
N ASN A 208 22.81 -4.46 -17.10
CA ASN A 208 22.97 -4.23 -18.52
C ASN A 208 21.60 -4.26 -19.25
N LYS A 209 21.44 -3.44 -20.28
CA LYS A 209 20.21 -3.42 -21.09
C LYS A 209 20.18 -4.54 -22.13
N LYS A 210 21.33 -5.11 -22.47
CA LYS A 210 21.45 -6.24 -23.40
C LYS A 210 21.32 -7.55 -22.65
N GLU A 211 20.29 -8.33 -22.97
CA GLU A 211 19.96 -9.59 -22.30
C GLU A 211 21.14 -10.58 -22.26
N GLU A 212 21.93 -10.66 -23.34
CA GLU A 212 23.11 -11.52 -23.44
C GLU A 212 24.18 -11.15 -22.41
N LEU A 213 24.44 -9.85 -22.20
CA LEU A 213 25.44 -9.34 -21.26
C LEU A 213 24.97 -9.36 -19.80
N VAL A 214 23.65 -9.30 -19.58
CA VAL A 214 23.05 -9.41 -18.24
C VAL A 214 23.42 -10.74 -17.60
N THR A 215 23.40 -11.83 -18.37
CA THR A 215 23.64 -13.17 -17.82
C THR A 215 25.04 -13.33 -17.26
N GLU A 216 26.07 -12.85 -17.99
CA GLU A 216 27.45 -12.88 -17.53
C GLU A 216 27.69 -11.93 -16.34
N GLN A 217 27.12 -10.72 -16.40
CA GLN A 217 27.18 -9.75 -15.31
C GLN A 217 26.56 -10.32 -14.03
N ALA A 218 25.39 -10.97 -14.12
CA ALA A 218 24.72 -11.61 -13.00
C ALA A 218 25.57 -12.71 -12.38
N ILE A 219 26.19 -13.56 -13.19
CA ILE A 219 27.07 -14.64 -12.70
C ILE A 219 28.26 -14.05 -11.94
N LYS A 220 28.91 -13.02 -12.50
CA LYS A 220 30.06 -12.36 -11.84
C LYS A 220 29.65 -11.73 -10.52
N HIS A 221 28.52 -11.02 -10.50
CA HIS A 221 27.97 -10.37 -9.32
C HIS A 221 27.59 -11.38 -8.23
N LEU A 222 26.79 -12.39 -8.58
CA LEU A 222 26.37 -13.42 -7.62
C LEU A 222 27.56 -14.23 -7.07
N LYS A 223 28.61 -14.46 -7.87
CA LYS A 223 29.84 -15.09 -7.38
C LYS A 223 30.54 -14.22 -6.33
N GLN A 224 30.60 -12.90 -6.53
CA GLN A 224 31.19 -11.97 -5.57
C GLN A 224 30.43 -11.97 -4.23
N TYR A 225 29.09 -11.97 -4.27
CA TYR A 225 28.23 -11.93 -3.07
C TYR A 225 27.84 -13.32 -2.53
N SER A 226 28.37 -14.40 -3.11
CA SER A 226 28.12 -15.77 -2.65
C SER A 226 28.45 -15.99 -1.16
N PRO A 227 29.56 -15.46 -0.59
CA PRO A 227 29.85 -15.60 0.84
C PRO A 227 28.77 -14.97 1.73
N LEU A 228 28.21 -13.84 1.32
CA LEU A 228 27.14 -13.15 2.02
C LEU A 228 25.84 -13.96 1.99
N LEU A 229 25.45 -14.46 0.81
CA LEU A 229 24.25 -15.31 0.66
C LEU A 229 24.37 -16.61 1.46
N LYS A 230 25.55 -17.24 1.45
CA LYS A 230 25.81 -18.49 2.19
C LYS A 230 25.64 -18.33 3.70
N ALA A 231 25.90 -17.15 4.25
CA ALA A 231 25.79 -16.88 5.68
C ALA A 231 24.35 -16.90 6.22
N PHE A 232 23.36 -16.79 5.32
CA PHE A 232 21.92 -16.78 5.61
C PHE A 232 21.16 -17.92 4.93
N THR A 233 21.87 -18.96 4.47
CA THR A 233 21.29 -20.20 3.93
C THR A 233 21.75 -21.40 4.76
N SER A 234 21.61 -21.31 6.08
CA SER A 234 21.94 -22.42 6.99
C SER A 234 20.83 -23.47 7.06
N GLN A 235 19.59 -23.10 6.75
CA GLN A 235 18.45 -24.00 6.75
C GLN A 235 18.05 -24.37 5.32
N GLY A 236 17.64 -25.64 5.10
CA GLY A 236 17.13 -26.09 3.80
C GLY A 236 15.92 -25.28 3.31
N ALA A 237 15.12 -24.72 4.21
CA ALA A 237 14.01 -23.84 3.86
C ALA A 237 14.47 -22.46 3.32
N SER A 238 15.60 -21.95 3.81
CA SER A 238 16.24 -20.72 3.31
C SER A 238 16.92 -20.97 1.96
N GLU A 239 17.54 -22.14 1.77
CA GLU A 239 18.09 -22.57 0.49
C GLU A 239 16.99 -22.71 -0.58
N ILE A 240 15.87 -23.36 -0.25
CA ILE A 240 14.71 -23.48 -1.16
C ILE A 240 14.17 -22.10 -1.51
N LEU A 241 14.09 -21.17 -0.55
CA LEU A 241 13.62 -19.82 -0.80
C LEU A 241 14.58 -19.06 -1.72
N LEU A 242 15.89 -19.14 -1.50
CA LEU A 242 16.90 -18.57 -2.41
C LEU A 242 16.79 -19.16 -3.83
N LEU A 243 16.55 -20.47 -3.95
CA LEU A 243 16.32 -21.13 -5.23
C LEU A 243 15.01 -20.69 -5.90
N ASN A 244 13.97 -20.39 -5.14
CA ASN A 244 12.70 -19.88 -5.67
C ASN A 244 12.77 -18.39 -6.04
N LEU A 245 13.61 -17.62 -5.36
CA LEU A 245 13.95 -16.24 -5.72
C LEU A 245 14.83 -16.18 -6.97
N SER A 246 15.61 -17.24 -7.23
CA SER A 246 16.32 -17.41 -8.49
C SER A 246 15.33 -17.66 -9.65
N PRO A 247 15.41 -16.92 -10.76
CA PRO A 247 14.49 -16.99 -11.91
C PRO A 247 14.25 -18.38 -12.54
N ARG A 248 15.07 -19.39 -12.21
CA ARG A 248 15.18 -20.63 -13.01
C ARG A 248 14.02 -21.62 -12.86
N ARG A 249 13.06 -21.46 -11.93
CA ARG A 249 11.96 -22.44 -11.75
C ARG A 249 10.62 -22.10 -12.39
N LYS A 250 10.37 -20.88 -12.86
CA LYS A 250 9.08 -20.54 -13.50
C LYS A 250 8.95 -20.99 -14.96
N ARG A 251 10.01 -21.53 -15.56
CA ARG A 251 10.01 -21.93 -16.98
C ARG A 251 9.42 -23.33 -17.28
N LEU A 252 9.03 -24.12 -16.28
CA LEU A 252 8.55 -25.50 -16.50
C LEU A 252 7.04 -25.72 -16.27
N THR A 253 6.28 -24.70 -15.88
CA THR A 253 4.81 -24.85 -15.75
C THR A 253 4.07 -23.65 -16.35
N LYS A 254 3.80 -23.77 -17.66
CA LYS A 254 2.74 -23.08 -18.44
C LYS A 254 2.97 -21.63 -18.89
N GLU A 255 3.04 -21.47 -20.21
CA GLU A 255 2.67 -20.27 -20.99
C GLU A 255 1.11 -20.13 -21.09
N PRO A 256 0.54 -19.08 -21.72
CA PRO A 256 0.83 -17.64 -21.70
C PRO A 256 -0.45 -16.80 -21.43
N GLN A 257 -0.32 -15.53 -21.00
CA GLN A 257 -1.14 -14.36 -21.43
C GLN A 257 -0.80 -13.11 -20.60
N ALA A 258 -0.84 -11.98 -21.29
CA ALA A 258 -0.17 -10.73 -21.01
C ALA A 258 -0.80 -9.85 -19.91
N LYS A 259 0.04 -9.02 -19.23
CA LYS A 259 0.07 -7.54 -19.39
C LYS A 259 0.98 -6.85 -18.36
N SER A 260 2.02 -6.20 -18.89
CA SER A 260 2.47 -4.82 -18.63
C SER A 260 3.08 -4.41 -17.28
N LYS A 261 4.36 -4.02 -17.40
CA LYS A 261 5.20 -3.09 -16.62
C LYS A 261 5.82 -3.59 -15.30
N ALA A 262 7.15 -3.55 -15.29
CA ALA A 262 8.10 -3.89 -14.21
C ALA A 262 8.32 -5.38 -13.90
N ARG A 263 8.57 -6.19 -14.94
CA ARG A 263 9.16 -7.53 -14.81
C ARG A 263 10.40 -7.66 -15.69
N PHE A 264 11.51 -7.15 -15.18
CA PHE A 264 12.85 -7.60 -15.53
C PHE A 264 13.59 -7.63 -14.18
N LEU A 265 14.24 -8.72 -13.78
CA LEU A 265 15.05 -9.61 -14.60
C LEU A 265 14.74 -11.09 -14.30
N PHE A 266 13.97 -11.67 -15.23
CA PHE A 266 13.56 -13.07 -15.44
C PHE A 266 12.95 -13.88 -14.28
#